data_AF-A0A920PH09-F1
#
_entry.id   AF-A0A920PH09-F1
#
_cell.length_a   1.000
_cell.length_b   1.000
_cell.length_c   1.000
_cell.angle_alpha   90.00
_cell.angle_beta   90.00
_cell.angle_gamma   90.00
#
_symmetry.space_group_name_H-M   'P 1'
#
loop_
_entity.id
_entity.type
_entity.pdbx_description
1 polymer ?
#
loop_
_entity_poly.entity_id
_entity_poly.type
_entity_poly.pdbx_seq_one_letter_code
_entity_poly.pdbx_strand_id
1 'polypeptide(L)' 'MSIIFDDHKQFEYSIPVIVIGAGGCGLCAALAVKENNTDVLVIKERSNPLRHHSYVYWIDTWSKY' A
#
# COMPACT_ATOMS: atom_id res chain seq x y z
N MET A 1 -11.01 -20.01 -16.27
CA MET A 1 -10.05 -19.32 -15.39
C MET A 1 -8.67 -19.83 -15.75
N SER A 2 -7.83 -18.97 -16.32
CA SER A 2 -6.46 -19.35 -16.73
C SER A 2 -5.49 -18.73 -15.73
N ILE A 3 -4.58 -19.53 -15.20
CA ILE A 3 -3.49 -19.07 -14.33
C ILE A 3 -2.24 -19.08 -15.17
N ILE A 4 -1.56 -17.94 -15.25
CA ILE A 4 -0.31 -17.78 -16.00
C ILE A 4 0.82 -17.73 -14.96
N PHE A 5 1.76 -18.65 -15.08
CA PHE A 5 3.01 -18.64 -14.34
C PHE A 5 4.09 -18.07 -15.27
N ASP A 6 4.85 -17.09 -14.79
CA ASP A 6 5.91 -16.43 -15.54
C ASP A 6 7.07 -16.13 -14.60
N ASP A 7 8.06 -17.03 -14.61
CA ASP A 7 9.26 -16.95 -13.77
C ASP A 7 10.29 -15.94 -14.29
N HIS A 8 10.07 -15.38 -15.49
CA HIS A 8 10.93 -14.34 -16.07
C HIS A 8 10.45 -12.93 -15.76
N LYS A 9 9.33 -12.81 -15.04
CA LYS A 9 8.76 -11.52 -14.70
C LYS A 9 9.50 -10.88 -13.54
N GLN A 10 10.17 -9.78 -13.82
CA GLN A 10 10.76 -8.93 -12.79
C GLN A 10 9.82 -7.75 -12.50
N PHE A 11 9.56 -7.49 -11.23
CA PHE A 11 8.80 -6.32 -10.81
C PHE A 11 9.75 -5.13 -10.66
N GLU A 12 9.37 -3.98 -11.22
CA GLU A 12 10.14 -2.74 -11.13
C GLU A 12 10.24 -2.22 -9.68
N TYR A 13 9.24 -2.55 -8.85
CA TYR A 13 9.15 -2.07 -7.48
C TYR A 13 9.16 -3.25 -6.51
N SER A 14 9.90 -3.09 -5.41
CA SER A 14 9.89 -3.99 -4.26
C SER A 14 9.54 -3.18 -3.02
N ILE A 15 8.51 -3.61 -2.29
CA ILE A 15 8.02 -2.93 -1.09
C ILE A 15 8.07 -3.94 0.05
N PRO A 16 8.84 -3.69 1.11
CA PRO A 16 9.12 -4.71 2.13
C PRO A 16 7.92 -4.99 3.04
N VAL A 17 6.97 -4.05 3.16
CA VAL A 17 5.76 -4.22 3.98
C VAL A 17 4.52 -3.75 3.24
N ILE A 18 3.48 -4.58 3.25
CA ILE A 18 2.14 -4.24 2.74
C ILE A 18 1.14 -4.33 3.89
N VAL A 19 0.34 -3.29 4.09
CA VAL A 19 -0.75 -3.25 5.04
C VAL A 19 -2.08 -3.25 4.29
N ILE A 20 -2.97 -4.18 4.63
CA ILE A 20 -4.31 -4.27 4.05
C ILE A 20 -5.33 -3.68 5.05
N GLY A 21 -5.99 -2.60 4.62
CA GLY A 21 -6.93 -1.82 5.40
C GLY A 21 -6.35 -0.48 5.84
N ALA A 22 -7.03 0.62 5.52
CA ALA A 22 -6.65 1.98 5.94
C ALA A 22 -7.57 2.53 7.03
N GLY A 23 -8.05 1.66 7.93
CA GLY A 23 -8.69 2.07 9.18
C GLY A 23 -7.63 2.47 10.22
N GLY A 24 -8.06 2.83 11.44
CA GLY A 24 -7.15 3.26 12.51
C GLY A 24 -6.01 2.26 12.78
N CYS A 25 -6.34 0.98 12.93
CA CYS A 25 -5.33 -0.08 13.15
C CYS A 25 -4.31 -0.17 12.00
N GLY A 26 -4.78 -0.15 10.75
CA GLY A 26 -3.89 -0.26 9.59
C GLY A 26 -2.98 0.96 9.42
N LEU A 27 -3.50 2.17 9.69
CA LEU A 27 -2.68 3.37 9.66
C LEU A 27 -1.67 3.42 10.82
N CYS A 28 -2.05 2.98 12.03
CA CYS A 28 -1.10 2.85 13.14
C CYS A 28 0.02 1.85 12.83
N ALA A 29 -0.30 0.71 12.22
CA ALA A 29 0.71 -0.26 11.78
C ALA A 29 1.64 0.33 10.71
N ALA A 30 1.09 1.03 9.72
CA ALA A 30 1.89 1.70 8.69
C ALA A 30 2.80 2.80 9.26
N LEU A 31 2.31 3.59 10.21
CA LEU A 31 3.09 4.60 10.92
C LEU A 31 4.26 3.95 11.68
N ALA A 32 4.01 2.89 12.44
CA ALA A 32 5.05 2.17 13.18
C ALA A 32 6.15 1.62 12.25
N VAL A 33 5.77 1.10 11.07
CA VAL A 33 6.74 0.63 10.06
C VAL A 33 7.58 1.80 9.54
N LYS A 34 6.94 2.95 9.27
CA LYS A 34 7.66 4.15 8.79
C LYS A 34 8.60 4.73 9.84
N GLU A 35 8.20 4.76 11.11
CA GLU A 35 9.04 5.18 12.24
C GLU A 35 10.31 4.32 12.38
N ASN A 36 10.26 3.08 11.88
CA ASN A 36 11.41 2.18 11.76
C ASN A 36 12.14 2.31 10.41
N ASN A 37 12.00 3.44 9.70
CA ASN A 37 12.66 3.75 8.42
C ASN A 37 12.45 2.69 7.33
N THR A 38 11.30 2.02 7.34
CA THR A 38 10.96 0.99 6.37
C THR A 38 9.82 1.46 5.47
N ASP A 39 9.90 1.16 4.17
CA ASP A 39 8.85 1.50 3.23
C ASP A 39 7.63 0.61 3.37
N VAL A 40 6.45 1.21 3.30
CA VAL A 40 5.18 0.53 3.53
C VAL A 40 4.13 0.99 2.53
N LEU A 41 3.42 0.03 1.94
CA LEU A 41 2.28 0.27 1.07
C LEU A 41 0.98 -0.07 1.81
N VAL A 42 0.09 0.92 1.96
CA VAL A 42 -1.25 0.70 2.52
C VAL A 42 -2.26 0.58 1.38
N ILE A 43 -2.99 -0.54 1.35
CA ILE A 43 -4.04 -0.81 0.36
C ILE A 43 -5.36 -0.96 1.11
N LYS A 44 -6.43 -0.34 0.61
CA LYS A 44 -7.79 -0.60 1.11
C LYS A 44 -8.72 -0.99 -0.02
N GLU A 45 -9.75 -1.76 0.31
CA GLU A 45 -10.84 -2.04 -0.62
C GLU A 45 -11.51 -0.74 -1.06
N ARG A 46 -11.86 -0.68 -2.35
CA ARG A 46 -12.64 0.40 -2.93
C ARG A 46 -14.13 0.14 -2.69
N SER A 47 -14.76 0.91 -1.80
CA SER A 47 -16.19 0.76 -1.50
C SER A 47 -17.14 1.30 -2.57
N ASN A 48 -16.67 2.11 -3.54
CA ASN A 48 -17.50 2.61 -4.64
C ASN A 48 -16.74 2.63 -6.00
N PRO A 49 -17.24 1.94 -7.04
CA PRO A 49 -16.59 1.88 -8.33
C PRO A 49 -16.47 3.19 -9.12
N LEU A 50 -17.30 4.18 -8.81
CA LEU A 50 -17.46 5.42 -9.60
C LEU A 50 -16.79 6.64 -8.96
N ARG A 51 -16.19 6.48 -7.77
CA ARG A 51 -15.44 7.55 -7.11
C ARG A 51 -13.94 7.38 -7.38
N HIS A 52 -13.31 8.43 -7.88
CA HIS A 52 -11.93 8.47 -8.38
C HIS A 52 -10.82 8.37 -7.30
N HIS A 53 -11.13 7.92 -6.08
CA HIS A 53 -10.17 7.99 -4.97
C HIS A 53 -9.94 6.62 -4.31
N SER A 54 -9.27 5.73 -5.04
CA SER A 54 -8.47 4.67 -4.42
C SER A 54 -7.23 5.35 -3.84
N TYR A 55 -7.19 5.55 -2.52
CA TYR A 55 -6.03 6.17 -1.88
C TYR A 55 -4.94 5.11 -1.70
N VAL A 56 -3.91 5.18 -2.53
CA VAL A 56 -2.60 4.60 -2.21
C VAL A 56 -1.89 5.65 -1.36
N TYR A 57 -1.76 5.39 -0.06
CA TYR A 57 -1.05 6.29 0.82
C TYR A 57 0.45 5.94 0.79
N TRP A 58 1.22 6.81 0.17
CA TRP A 58 2.66 6.92 0.40
C TRP A 58 2.85 7.84 1.60
N ILE A 59 3.16 7.26 2.76
CA ILE A 59 3.12 7.96 4.05
C ILE A 59 4.16 9.09 4.16
N ASP A 60 5.13 9.12 3.25
CA ASP A 60 6.12 10.17 3.01
C ASP A 60 5.52 11.50 2.50
N THR A 61 4.27 11.52 2.03
CA THR A 61 3.60 12.77 1.63
C THR A 61 3.00 13.60 2.77
N TRP A 62 3.09 13.15 4.03
CA TRP A 62 2.63 13.92 5.20
C TRP A 62 3.63 14.97 5.72
N SER A 63 4.82 15.11 5.11
CA SER A 63 5.87 16.04 5.57
C SER A 63 5.83 17.44 4.91
N LYS A 64 4.70 17.84 4.33
CA LYS A 64 4.51 19.23 3.86
C LYS A 64 3.11 19.70 4.21
N TYR A 65 2.87 20.06 5.47
CA TYR A 65 2.10 21.22 5.94
C TYR A 65 2.31 21.35 7.45
#